data_AF-A0A7S3Y5P4-F1
#
_entry.id   AF-A0A7S3Y5P4-F1
#
_cell.length_a   1.000
_cell.length_b   1.000
_cell.length_c   1.000
_cell.angle_alpha   90.00
_cell.angle_beta   90.00
_cell.angle_gamma   90.00
#
_symmetry.space_group_name_H-M   'P 1'
#
loop_
_entity.id
_entity.type
_entity.pdbx_description
1 polymer ?
#
loop_
_entity_poly.entity_id
_entity_poly.type
_entity_poly.pdbx_seq_one_letter_code
_entity_poly.pdbx_strand_id
1 'polypeptide(L)'
;MFAFRGLLLVALVAAAVQAFVSSPRSAVSVLSKGTYSASSKSALFAQNGPGLNELLAQNEDWADAVKAADPNYFPELSIGQAPRYLWIGGSDSRVPVELITKSDPGHLFVHRNIGNQALSTDPSFQAVLQYAVDYLGVEDIIVCGHYECGGVKAAISDHMLGDDLENWLVHIRDILSVNKATLDMIDDADEWQRRAVEFNVEAQCLKLWANPVLQDHARKNGKAPRIHGLAFDIKGGKLNKVGYDMLKLPYFSSAASVSAASVKSMAKMPGKISDHEARNLFYLWNDALATLDADTVAKRYAKKGVLLPTVSDTPRADYASIKDYFVNFLQLKPQGVILESYVTTGDNWCKDVGIYEFTMGATGDKVKARYSFVYVYEDGEWKIAHHHSSKMPEASAGLQISDDEVRGLFYLWNDALATLDPDQVAKRYAKEGVLLPTVSDTPRADYSSIRAYFVDFLKKKPQGEIMDSYVTSGPNWCKDVGTYEFTMGATGDKVKGRYSFVYVHEDGEWKIAHHHSSVMPEGMLAAAAKLEELEKESRFGPKKLVTSMLKK
;
A
#
# COMPACT_ATOMS: atom_id res chain seq x y z
N MET A 1 32.64 23.04 -22.15
CA MET A 1 32.35 22.53 -23.51
C MET A 1 31.57 21.20 -23.55
N PHE A 2 31.05 20.68 -22.42
CA PHE A 2 30.23 19.45 -22.39
C PHE A 2 28.75 19.64 -22.05
N ALA A 3 28.30 20.85 -21.70
CA ALA A 3 26.89 21.12 -21.36
C ALA A 3 26.00 21.52 -22.56
N PHE A 4 26.58 21.73 -23.75
CA PHE A 4 25.85 22.22 -24.93
C PHE A 4 25.48 21.15 -25.96
N ARG A 5 25.93 19.90 -25.78
CA ARG A 5 25.65 18.80 -26.72
C ARG A 5 24.41 17.96 -26.38
N GLY A 6 23.88 18.04 -25.15
CA GLY A 6 22.67 17.31 -24.73
C GLY A 6 21.35 17.97 -25.17
N LEU A 7 21.29 19.31 -25.19
CA LEU A 7 20.07 20.03 -25.60
C LEU A 7 19.80 19.97 -27.11
N LEU A 8 20.83 19.81 -27.93
CA LEU A 8 20.69 19.79 -29.39
C LEU A 8 20.08 18.46 -29.89
N LEU A 9 20.27 17.35 -29.16
CA LEU A 9 19.75 16.03 -29.54
C LEU A 9 18.25 15.88 -29.24
N VAL A 10 17.75 16.51 -28.17
CA VAL A 10 16.31 16.52 -27.83
C VAL A 10 15.51 17.45 -28.76
N ALA A 11 16.10 18.56 -29.20
CA ALA A 11 15.47 19.48 -30.14
C ALA A 11 15.39 18.90 -31.58
N LEU A 12 16.35 18.07 -32.00
CA LEU A 12 16.37 17.45 -33.32
C LEU A 12 15.34 16.30 -33.46
N VAL A 13 14.97 15.63 -32.36
CA VAL A 13 13.89 14.63 -32.37
C VAL A 13 12.51 15.29 -32.36
N ALA A 14 12.34 16.42 -31.66
CA ALA A 14 11.09 17.17 -31.65
C ALA A 14 10.77 17.86 -32.99
N ALA A 15 11.79 18.33 -33.72
CA ALA A 15 11.60 19.00 -35.02
C ALA A 15 11.21 18.04 -36.16
N ALA A 16 11.55 16.75 -36.07
CA ALA A 16 11.16 15.76 -37.07
C ALA A 16 9.69 15.33 -36.96
N VAL A 17 9.07 15.47 -35.78
CA VAL A 17 7.65 15.13 -35.54
C VAL A 17 6.72 16.26 -35.98
N GLN A 18 7.20 17.50 -36.03
CA GLN A 18 6.36 18.67 -36.28
C GLN A 18 6.16 19.01 -37.77
N ALA A 19 6.85 18.33 -38.69
CA ALA A 19 6.82 18.64 -40.12
C ALA A 19 5.77 17.86 -40.94
N PHE A 20 4.97 16.97 -40.33
CA PHE A 20 3.97 16.16 -41.06
C PHE A 20 2.50 16.46 -40.70
N VAL A 21 2.23 17.45 -39.85
CA VAL A 21 0.86 17.84 -39.48
C VAL A 21 0.33 18.91 -40.44
N SER A 22 0.10 18.54 -41.69
CA SER A 22 -0.74 19.32 -42.60
C SER A 22 -1.24 18.49 -43.79
N SER A 23 -2.17 17.56 -43.53
CA SER A 23 -3.11 17.10 -44.56
C SER A 23 -4.41 16.64 -43.92
N PRO A 24 -5.59 17.20 -44.29
CA PRO A 24 -6.87 16.66 -43.87
C PRO A 24 -7.24 15.51 -44.81
N ARG A 25 -7.04 14.26 -44.39
CA ARG A 25 -7.62 13.08 -45.04
C ARG A 25 -8.38 12.25 -44.01
N SER A 26 -9.68 12.49 -43.92
CA SER A 26 -10.60 11.70 -43.10
C SER A 26 -10.94 10.38 -43.81
N ALA A 27 -10.10 9.35 -43.62
CA ALA A 27 -10.41 7.98 -44.04
C ALA A 27 -11.60 7.36 -43.28
N VAL A 28 -11.98 7.95 -42.14
CA VAL A 28 -13.08 7.48 -41.25
C VAL A 28 -14.47 7.51 -41.90
N SER A 29 -14.66 8.23 -43.01
CA SER A 29 -15.99 8.30 -43.64
C SER A 29 -16.42 7.02 -44.39
N VAL A 30 -15.53 6.05 -44.60
CA VAL A 30 -15.80 4.89 -45.48
C VAL A 30 -16.35 3.66 -44.73
N LEU A 31 -16.32 3.59 -43.40
CA LEU A 31 -16.62 2.35 -42.65
C LEU A 31 -17.91 2.36 -41.83
N SER A 32 -18.90 3.21 -42.13
CA SER A 32 -20.21 3.19 -41.44
C SER A 32 -21.14 2.02 -41.82
N LYS A 33 -20.66 1.02 -42.57
CA LYS A 33 -21.44 -0.16 -42.99
C LYS A 33 -20.92 -1.47 -42.41
N GLY A 34 -20.68 -1.51 -41.10
CA GLY A 34 -20.80 -2.77 -40.37
C GLY A 34 -22.29 -3.09 -40.22
N THR A 35 -22.81 -4.04 -40.98
CA THR A 35 -24.18 -4.53 -40.84
C THR A 35 -24.36 -5.19 -39.48
N TYR A 36 -24.84 -4.44 -38.49
CA TYR A 36 -25.45 -5.03 -37.31
C TYR A 36 -26.77 -5.68 -37.75
N SER A 37 -26.75 -7.00 -37.91
CA SER A 37 -27.97 -7.79 -38.07
C SER A 37 -28.86 -7.56 -36.85
N ALA A 38 -29.93 -6.80 -37.03
CA ALA A 38 -30.98 -6.61 -36.05
C ALA A 38 -31.81 -7.90 -35.95
N SER A 39 -31.32 -8.89 -35.18
CA SER A 39 -32.13 -10.05 -34.79
C SER A 39 -32.46 -10.02 -33.30
N SER A 40 -33.76 -9.85 -33.05
CA SER A 40 -34.51 -10.09 -31.80
C SER A 40 -34.08 -9.35 -30.54
N LYS A 41 -34.74 -8.20 -30.30
CA LYS A 41 -34.97 -7.63 -28.98
C LYS A 41 -35.88 -8.58 -28.17
N SER A 42 -35.31 -9.40 -27.31
CA SER A 42 -35.86 -9.82 -26.00
C SER A 42 -35.01 -10.93 -25.37
N ALA A 43 -33.82 -10.58 -24.90
CA ALA A 43 -33.12 -11.36 -23.89
C ALA A 43 -32.27 -10.36 -23.10
N LEU A 44 -32.37 -10.40 -21.77
CA LEU A 44 -31.35 -9.80 -20.90
C LEU A 44 -29.98 -10.16 -21.46
N PHE A 45 -29.04 -9.20 -21.49
CA PHE A 45 -27.65 -9.34 -21.93
C PHE A 45 -27.06 -10.71 -21.53
N ALA A 46 -27.30 -11.73 -22.35
CA ALA A 46 -26.82 -13.07 -22.12
C ALA A 46 -25.33 -13.07 -22.47
N GLN A 47 -24.55 -13.93 -21.82
CA GLN A 47 -23.13 -14.14 -22.09
C GLN A 47 -22.86 -14.81 -23.46
N ASN A 48 -23.54 -14.35 -24.51
CA ASN A 48 -23.47 -14.86 -25.88
C ASN A 48 -22.80 -13.81 -26.79
N GLY A 49 -21.65 -13.27 -26.35
CA GLY A 49 -20.77 -12.50 -27.23
C GLY A 49 -20.04 -13.41 -28.22
N PRO A 50 -19.43 -12.85 -29.28
CA PRO A 50 -18.60 -13.63 -30.19
C PRO A 50 -17.49 -14.34 -29.41
N GLY A 51 -17.26 -15.61 -29.75
CA GLY A 51 -16.15 -16.37 -29.17
C GLY A 51 -14.80 -15.82 -29.63
N LEU A 52 -13.71 -16.19 -28.96
CA LEU A 52 -12.36 -15.69 -29.29
C LEU A 52 -11.99 -15.86 -30.77
N ASN A 53 -12.30 -17.02 -31.35
CA ASN A 53 -12.01 -17.27 -32.77
C ASN A 53 -12.80 -16.36 -33.71
N GLU A 54 -14.04 -16.04 -33.35
CA GLU A 54 -14.86 -15.11 -34.11
C GLU A 54 -14.32 -13.68 -33.99
N LEU A 55 -13.86 -13.27 -32.80
CA LEU A 55 -13.17 -11.99 -32.62
C LEU A 55 -11.88 -11.88 -33.47
N LEU A 56 -11.10 -12.97 -33.57
CA LEU A 56 -9.90 -12.99 -34.41
C LEU A 56 -10.25 -12.88 -35.90
N ALA A 57 -11.26 -13.62 -36.38
CA ALA A 57 -11.74 -13.52 -37.76
C ALA A 57 -12.29 -12.12 -38.07
N GLN A 58 -13.08 -11.54 -37.18
CA GLN A 58 -13.60 -10.17 -37.32
C GLN A 58 -12.47 -9.13 -37.35
N ASN A 59 -11.38 -9.35 -36.60
CA ASN A 59 -10.21 -8.48 -36.64
C ASN A 59 -9.44 -8.61 -37.95
N GLU A 60 -9.28 -9.82 -38.50
CA GLU A 60 -8.68 -10.03 -39.82
C GLU A 60 -9.48 -9.30 -40.91
N ASP A 61 -10.79 -9.49 -40.93
CA ASP A 61 -11.70 -8.82 -41.86
C ASP A 61 -11.61 -7.28 -41.75
N TRP A 62 -11.56 -6.76 -40.51
CA TRP A 62 -11.39 -5.33 -40.25
C TRP A 62 -10.05 -4.81 -40.76
N ALA A 63 -8.95 -5.49 -40.45
CA ALA A 63 -7.61 -5.07 -40.84
C ALA A 63 -7.44 -5.05 -42.37
N ASP A 64 -7.95 -6.07 -43.06
CA ASP A 64 -7.93 -6.13 -44.53
C ASP A 64 -8.77 -5.02 -45.16
N ALA A 65 -9.95 -4.75 -44.61
CA ALA A 65 -10.81 -3.65 -45.08
C ALA A 65 -10.14 -2.27 -44.91
N VAL A 66 -9.51 -2.02 -43.75
CA VAL A 66 -8.78 -0.77 -43.47
C VAL A 66 -7.59 -0.62 -44.42
N LYS A 67 -6.79 -1.67 -44.60
CA LYS A 67 -5.62 -1.68 -45.49
C LYS A 67 -6.01 -1.49 -46.96
N ALA A 68 -7.15 -2.03 -47.38
CA ALA A 68 -7.67 -1.83 -48.72
C ALA A 68 -8.11 -0.37 -48.96
N ALA A 69 -8.67 0.29 -47.93
CA ALA A 69 -9.08 1.69 -47.98
C ALA A 69 -7.88 2.65 -47.92
N ASP A 70 -6.89 2.35 -47.08
CA ASP A 70 -5.65 3.11 -46.93
C ASP A 70 -4.46 2.17 -46.62
N PRO A 71 -3.63 1.85 -47.64
CA PRO A 71 -2.47 0.98 -47.47
C PRO A 71 -1.41 1.50 -46.49
N ASN A 72 -1.38 2.80 -46.22
CA ASN A 72 -0.40 3.43 -45.33
C ASN A 72 -0.91 3.56 -43.88
N TYR A 73 -2.19 3.25 -43.62
CA TYR A 73 -2.81 3.43 -42.31
C TYR A 73 -2.02 2.76 -41.17
N PHE A 74 -1.76 1.45 -41.26
CA PHE A 74 -1.01 0.73 -40.22
C PHE A 74 0.48 1.09 -40.16
N PRO A 75 1.20 1.24 -41.31
CA PRO A 75 2.56 1.79 -41.29
C PRO A 75 2.66 3.14 -40.56
N GLU A 76 1.76 4.09 -40.84
CA GLU A 76 1.75 5.40 -40.19
C GLU A 76 1.40 5.28 -38.70
N LEU A 77 0.39 4.48 -38.36
CA LEU A 77 -0.01 4.22 -36.97
C LEU A 77 1.13 3.61 -36.15
N SER A 78 2.02 2.82 -36.77
CA SER A 78 3.15 2.18 -36.09
C SER A 78 4.29 3.14 -35.70
N ILE A 79 4.32 4.36 -36.26
CA ILE A 79 5.41 5.32 -36.04
C ILE A 79 5.35 5.89 -34.61
N GLY A 80 4.15 6.06 -34.04
CA GLY A 80 3.98 6.53 -32.68
C GLY A 80 2.61 7.17 -32.42
N GLN A 81 2.48 7.80 -31.25
CA GLN A 81 1.27 8.51 -30.83
C GLN A 81 1.63 9.94 -30.38
N ALA A 82 0.73 10.89 -30.63
CA ALA A 82 0.84 12.26 -30.16
C ALA A 82 -0.53 12.78 -29.72
N PRO A 83 -1.13 12.19 -28.67
CA PRO A 83 -2.49 12.52 -28.27
C PRO A 83 -2.56 13.94 -27.70
N ARG A 84 -3.59 14.68 -28.10
CA ARG A 84 -3.90 16.00 -27.52
C ARG A 84 -4.63 15.88 -26.18
N TYR A 85 -5.35 14.78 -25.99
CA TYR A 85 -6.25 14.56 -24.85
C TYR A 85 -5.85 13.35 -24.03
N LEU A 86 -5.87 13.48 -22.70
CA LEU A 86 -6.04 12.36 -21.79
C LEU A 86 -7.53 12.20 -21.47
N TRP A 87 -8.08 11.01 -21.69
CA TRP A 87 -9.46 10.66 -21.38
C TRP A 87 -9.52 9.71 -20.19
N ILE A 88 -10.19 10.13 -19.12
CA ILE A 88 -10.44 9.34 -17.92
C ILE A 88 -11.92 8.94 -17.93
N GLY A 89 -12.19 7.66 -18.20
CA GLY A 89 -13.55 7.14 -18.38
C GLY A 89 -13.87 5.94 -17.49
N GLY A 90 -15.12 5.50 -17.56
CA GLY A 90 -15.58 4.31 -16.86
C GLY A 90 -15.14 3.01 -17.57
N SER A 91 -14.87 1.94 -16.82
CA SER A 91 -14.67 0.59 -17.37
C SER A 91 -15.96 -0.05 -17.94
N ASP A 92 -17.09 0.66 -17.89
CA ASP A 92 -18.37 0.22 -18.44
C ASP A 92 -18.28 -0.08 -19.94
N SER A 93 -18.59 -1.31 -20.33
CA SER A 93 -18.41 -1.82 -21.70
C SER A 93 -19.30 -1.11 -22.74
N ARG A 94 -20.29 -0.32 -22.31
CA ARG A 94 -21.18 0.44 -23.21
C ARG A 94 -20.58 1.76 -23.71
N VAL A 95 -19.39 2.14 -23.23
CA VAL A 95 -18.77 3.46 -23.50
C VAL A 95 -17.43 3.32 -24.25
N PRO A 96 -17.44 3.04 -25.58
CA PRO A 96 -16.24 3.05 -26.42
C PRO A 96 -15.87 4.48 -26.84
N VAL A 97 -14.84 5.07 -26.23
CA VAL A 97 -14.51 6.49 -26.39
C VAL A 97 -14.20 6.88 -27.84
N GLU A 98 -13.36 6.12 -28.53
CA GLU A 98 -12.94 6.41 -29.91
C GLU A 98 -14.14 6.40 -30.87
N LEU A 99 -15.09 5.49 -30.64
CA LEU A 99 -16.32 5.39 -31.42
C LEU A 99 -17.23 6.60 -31.19
N ILE A 100 -17.47 6.99 -29.94
CA ILE A 100 -18.39 8.09 -29.61
C ILE A 100 -17.84 9.45 -30.01
N THR A 101 -16.52 9.64 -29.99
CA THR A 101 -15.87 10.90 -30.41
C THR A 101 -15.45 10.91 -31.88
N LYS A 102 -15.54 9.76 -32.57
CA LYS A 102 -15.00 9.57 -33.93
C LYS A 102 -13.51 9.94 -34.00
N SER A 103 -12.76 9.54 -32.99
CA SER A 103 -11.33 9.81 -32.91
C SER A 103 -10.54 8.67 -33.54
N ASP A 104 -9.52 9.01 -34.33
CA ASP A 104 -8.56 8.04 -34.82
C ASP A 104 -7.69 7.51 -33.67
N PRO A 105 -7.25 6.24 -33.75
CA PRO A 105 -6.26 5.69 -32.82
C PRO A 105 -5.03 6.60 -32.71
N GLY A 106 -4.54 6.79 -31.48
CA GLY A 106 -3.39 7.66 -31.19
C GLY A 106 -3.72 9.14 -30.95
N HIS A 107 -4.96 9.59 -31.18
CA HIS A 107 -5.40 10.96 -30.86
C HIS A 107 -5.88 11.14 -29.41
N LEU A 108 -6.30 10.05 -28.76
CA LEU A 108 -6.71 10.01 -27.36
C LEU A 108 -5.79 9.07 -26.59
N PHE A 109 -5.32 9.50 -25.43
CA PHE A 109 -4.70 8.63 -24.44
C PHE A 109 -5.74 8.27 -23.39
N VAL A 110 -6.01 6.98 -23.17
CA VAL A 110 -7.23 6.56 -22.44
C VAL A 110 -6.88 5.82 -21.16
N HIS A 111 -7.50 6.23 -20.05
CA HIS A 111 -7.54 5.51 -18.79
C HIS A 111 -8.97 5.12 -18.47
N ARG A 112 -9.18 3.89 -17.98
CA ARG A 112 -10.51 3.39 -17.62
C ARG A 112 -10.45 2.67 -16.27
N ASN A 113 -11.34 3.07 -15.37
CA ASN A 113 -11.56 2.38 -14.10
C ASN A 113 -13.05 2.44 -13.72
N ILE A 114 -13.45 1.70 -12.68
CA ILE A 114 -14.85 1.66 -12.25
C ILE A 114 -15.24 3.04 -11.69
N GLY A 115 -16.19 3.72 -12.32
CA GLY A 115 -16.66 5.03 -11.87
C GLY A 115 -15.71 6.20 -12.15
N ASN A 116 -14.80 6.06 -13.12
CA ASN A 116 -14.00 7.16 -13.71
C ASN A 116 -13.26 8.02 -12.67
N GLN A 117 -12.65 7.38 -11.68
CA GLN A 117 -12.03 8.00 -10.52
C GLN A 117 -10.59 8.44 -10.82
N ALA A 118 -10.16 9.57 -10.25
CA ALA A 118 -8.85 10.18 -10.41
C ALA A 118 -8.13 10.29 -9.06
N LEU A 119 -7.86 9.14 -8.43
CA LEU A 119 -7.35 9.07 -7.06
C LEU A 119 -5.83 9.29 -7.04
N SER A 120 -5.35 10.20 -6.18
CA SER A 120 -3.91 10.47 -6.03
C SER A 120 -3.12 9.24 -5.54
N THR A 121 -3.79 8.35 -4.82
CA THR A 121 -3.24 7.14 -4.22
C THR A 121 -3.30 5.91 -5.14
N ASP A 122 -3.98 5.98 -6.30
CA ASP A 122 -4.01 4.89 -7.27
C ASP A 122 -2.74 4.92 -8.14
N PRO A 123 -1.82 3.95 -7.99
CA PRO A 123 -0.58 3.94 -8.75
C PRO A 123 -0.82 3.76 -10.27
N SER A 124 -1.89 3.07 -10.68
CA SER A 124 -2.20 2.90 -12.10
C SER A 124 -2.60 4.23 -12.73
N PHE A 125 -3.49 4.97 -12.08
CA PHE A 125 -3.90 6.28 -12.54
C PHE A 125 -2.74 7.29 -12.49
N GLN A 126 -1.94 7.31 -11.41
CA GLN A 126 -0.78 8.21 -11.29
C GLN A 126 0.23 8.02 -12.42
N ALA A 127 0.57 6.76 -12.74
CA ALA A 127 1.49 6.45 -13.83
C ALA A 127 0.95 6.96 -15.18
N VAL A 128 -0.34 6.75 -15.45
CA VAL A 128 -0.99 7.21 -16.68
C VAL A 128 -1.04 8.73 -16.77
N LEU A 129 -1.40 9.41 -15.67
CA LEU A 129 -1.44 10.86 -15.61
C LEU A 129 -0.05 11.46 -15.84
N GLN A 130 0.98 10.96 -15.16
CA GLN A 130 2.35 11.44 -15.33
C GLN A 130 2.87 11.20 -16.75
N TYR A 131 2.61 10.03 -17.32
CA TYR A 131 3.01 9.75 -18.70
C TYR A 131 2.33 10.69 -19.70
N ALA A 132 1.02 10.90 -19.55
CA ALA A 132 0.27 11.80 -20.42
C ALA A 132 0.79 13.25 -20.36
N VAL A 133 1.07 13.74 -19.15
CA VAL A 133 1.40 15.14 -18.90
C VAL A 133 2.86 15.43 -19.20
N ASP A 134 3.79 14.63 -18.67
CA ASP A 134 5.22 14.94 -18.74
C ASP A 134 5.89 14.37 -20.00
N TYR A 135 5.39 13.26 -20.55
CA TYR A 135 6.00 12.59 -21.70
C TYR A 135 5.25 12.82 -23.01
N LEU A 136 3.92 12.70 -22.99
CA LEU A 136 3.10 12.92 -24.20
C LEU A 136 2.73 14.40 -24.41
N GLY A 137 2.80 15.22 -23.35
CA GLY A 137 2.52 16.65 -23.43
C GLY A 137 1.06 16.97 -23.77
N VAL A 138 0.10 16.17 -23.28
CA VAL A 138 -1.32 16.39 -23.53
C VAL A 138 -1.74 17.81 -23.11
N GLU A 139 -2.60 18.45 -23.90
CA GLU A 139 -3.05 19.81 -23.60
C GLU A 139 -4.33 19.85 -22.76
N ASP A 140 -5.12 18.79 -22.84
CA ASP A 140 -6.47 18.71 -22.29
C ASP A 140 -6.65 17.35 -21.58
N ILE A 141 -7.22 17.38 -20.38
CA ILE A 141 -7.60 16.21 -19.61
C ILE A 141 -9.12 16.22 -19.48
N ILE A 142 -9.76 15.13 -19.86
CA ILE A 142 -11.20 14.96 -19.82
C ILE A 142 -11.53 13.90 -18.77
N VAL A 143 -12.31 14.26 -17.76
CA VAL A 143 -13.03 13.29 -16.92
C VAL A 143 -14.40 13.09 -17.53
N CYS A 144 -14.67 11.89 -18.02
CA CYS A 144 -15.96 11.55 -18.58
C CYS A 144 -16.67 10.49 -17.74
N GLY A 145 -17.69 10.93 -17.00
CA GLY A 145 -18.70 10.04 -16.44
C GLY A 145 -19.67 9.57 -17.51
N HIS A 146 -20.57 8.68 -17.14
CA HIS A 146 -21.68 8.29 -18.00
C HIS A 146 -22.93 8.05 -17.16
N TYR A 147 -24.08 8.46 -17.68
CA TYR A 147 -25.36 8.19 -17.01
C TYR A 147 -25.62 6.68 -17.00
N GLU A 148 -26.40 6.21 -16.02
CA GLU A 148 -26.61 4.77 -15.75
C GLU A 148 -25.31 4.02 -15.37
N CYS A 149 -24.35 4.70 -14.74
CA CYS A 149 -23.07 4.10 -14.35
C CYS A 149 -23.22 3.00 -13.29
N GLY A 150 -22.77 1.79 -13.64
CA GLY A 150 -22.79 0.64 -12.75
C GLY A 150 -21.99 0.87 -11.46
N GLY A 151 -20.84 1.54 -11.53
CA GLY A 151 -20.04 1.87 -10.34
C GLY A 151 -20.74 2.85 -9.40
N VAL A 152 -21.36 3.91 -9.94
CA VAL A 152 -22.14 4.87 -9.12
C VAL A 152 -23.37 4.20 -8.52
N LYS A 153 -24.07 3.34 -9.29
CA LYS A 153 -25.19 2.54 -8.80
C LYS A 153 -24.79 1.53 -7.72
N ALA A 154 -23.62 0.92 -7.86
CA ALA A 154 -23.07 0.00 -6.89
C ALA A 154 -22.71 0.73 -5.58
N ALA A 155 -22.13 1.94 -5.67
CA ALA A 155 -21.80 2.77 -4.51
C ALA A 155 -23.04 3.12 -3.67
N ILE A 156 -24.21 3.27 -4.29
CA ILE A 156 -25.47 3.60 -3.58
C ILE A 156 -26.25 2.36 -3.12
N SER A 157 -25.79 1.15 -3.46
CA SER A 157 -26.51 -0.07 -3.10
C SER A 157 -26.25 -0.46 -1.65
N ASP A 158 -27.29 -0.98 -0.98
CA ASP A 158 -27.21 -1.50 0.40
C ASP A 158 -26.54 -2.89 0.49
N HIS A 159 -26.06 -3.43 -0.64
CA HIS A 159 -25.43 -4.74 -0.71
C HIS A 159 -23.92 -4.62 -0.55
N MET A 160 -23.33 -5.51 0.26
CA MET A 160 -21.88 -5.65 0.33
C MET A 160 -21.36 -6.33 -0.95
N LEU A 161 -20.42 -5.68 -1.62
CA LEU A 161 -19.90 -6.09 -2.93
C LEU A 161 -18.50 -6.73 -2.87
N GLY A 162 -18.00 -6.99 -1.66
CA GLY A 162 -16.68 -7.56 -1.37
C GLY A 162 -15.61 -6.49 -1.16
N ASP A 163 -14.60 -6.81 -0.34
CA ASP A 163 -13.69 -5.83 0.27
C ASP A 163 -12.99 -4.90 -0.73
N ASP A 164 -12.46 -5.43 -1.84
CA ASP A 164 -11.74 -4.62 -2.82
C ASP A 164 -12.65 -3.63 -3.56
N LEU A 165 -13.86 -4.06 -3.93
CA LEU A 165 -14.81 -3.21 -4.63
C LEU A 165 -15.43 -2.18 -3.67
N GLU A 166 -15.65 -2.56 -2.42
CA GLU A 166 -16.07 -1.64 -1.36
C GLU A 166 -15.04 -0.53 -1.14
N ASN A 167 -13.76 -0.90 -1.00
CA ASN A 167 -12.64 0.04 -0.85
C ASN A 167 -12.52 0.98 -2.06
N TRP A 168 -12.80 0.49 -3.26
CA TRP A 168 -12.77 1.32 -4.47
C TRP A 168 -13.95 2.29 -4.54
N LEU A 169 -15.17 1.81 -4.27
CA LEU A 169 -16.40 2.59 -4.40
C LEU A 169 -16.63 3.56 -3.25
N VAL A 170 -15.92 3.40 -2.13
CA VAL A 170 -16.01 4.29 -0.96
C VAL A 170 -15.81 5.76 -1.34
N HIS A 171 -14.89 6.03 -2.27
CA HIS A 171 -14.59 7.38 -2.73
C HIS A 171 -15.75 8.04 -3.49
N ILE A 172 -16.59 7.24 -4.16
CA ILE A 172 -17.83 7.72 -4.78
C ILE A 172 -18.87 7.97 -3.70
N ARG A 173 -19.01 7.07 -2.72
CA ARG A 173 -19.92 7.27 -1.57
C ARG A 173 -19.64 8.55 -0.81
N ASP A 174 -18.37 8.91 -0.64
CA ASP A 174 -17.96 10.16 -0.01
C ASP A 174 -18.49 11.39 -0.74
N ILE A 175 -18.34 11.38 -2.06
CA ILE A 175 -18.83 12.46 -2.91
C ILE A 175 -20.35 12.57 -2.79
N LEU A 176 -21.06 11.45 -2.80
CA LEU A 176 -22.52 11.44 -2.66
C LEU A 176 -22.97 11.87 -1.25
N SER A 177 -22.23 11.49 -0.20
CA SER A 177 -22.53 11.88 1.18
C SER A 177 -22.41 13.39 1.37
N VAL A 178 -21.33 14.01 0.87
CA VAL A 178 -21.12 15.46 0.95
C VAL A 178 -22.20 16.23 0.18
N ASN A 179 -22.72 15.64 -0.91
CA ASN A 179 -23.77 16.24 -1.73
C ASN A 179 -25.18 15.76 -1.36
N LYS A 180 -25.34 15.03 -0.26
CA LYS A 180 -26.60 14.39 0.13
C LYS A 180 -27.74 15.39 0.25
N ALA A 181 -27.51 16.58 0.83
CA ALA A 181 -28.55 17.58 0.98
C ALA A 181 -29.14 18.06 -0.36
N THR A 182 -28.32 18.14 -1.42
CA THR A 182 -28.79 18.50 -2.77
C THR A 182 -29.46 17.31 -3.44
N LEU A 183 -28.89 16.12 -3.28
CA LEU A 183 -29.44 14.88 -3.82
C LEU A 183 -30.81 14.56 -3.21
N ASP A 184 -31.01 14.80 -1.91
CA ASP A 184 -32.28 14.59 -1.18
C ASP A 184 -33.40 15.55 -1.63
N MET A 185 -33.09 16.60 -2.39
CA MET A 185 -34.09 17.52 -2.97
C MET A 185 -34.60 17.05 -4.34
N ILE A 186 -34.04 15.97 -4.89
CA ILE A 186 -34.37 15.44 -6.22
C ILE A 186 -35.24 14.20 -6.03
N ASP A 187 -36.54 14.35 -6.30
CA ASP A 187 -37.51 13.25 -6.16
C ASP A 187 -37.44 12.25 -7.32
N ASP A 188 -37.07 12.71 -8.52
CA ASP A 188 -36.97 11.86 -9.70
C ASP A 188 -35.69 11.01 -9.66
N ALA A 189 -35.84 9.69 -9.67
CA ALA A 189 -34.72 8.76 -9.52
C ALA A 189 -33.72 8.81 -10.69
N ASP A 190 -34.20 9.08 -11.91
CA ASP A 190 -33.34 9.22 -13.09
C ASP A 190 -32.53 10.52 -12.98
N GLU A 191 -33.15 11.64 -12.63
CA GLU A 191 -32.49 12.92 -12.38
C GLU A 191 -31.49 12.83 -11.23
N TRP A 192 -31.86 12.14 -10.14
CA TRP A 192 -30.99 11.88 -9.00
C TRP A 192 -29.73 11.13 -9.44
N GLN A 193 -29.89 10.07 -10.24
CA GLN A 193 -28.78 9.26 -10.74
C GLN A 193 -27.86 10.09 -11.64
N ARG A 194 -28.44 10.92 -12.51
CA ARG A 194 -27.67 11.80 -13.39
C ARG A 194 -26.88 12.81 -12.57
N ARG A 195 -27.49 13.41 -11.56
CA ARG A 195 -26.81 14.38 -10.69
C ARG A 195 -25.72 13.73 -9.85
N ALA A 196 -25.91 12.50 -9.36
CA ALA A 196 -24.88 11.72 -8.68
C ALA A 196 -23.64 11.48 -9.56
N VAL A 197 -23.84 11.15 -10.85
CA VAL A 197 -22.75 11.01 -11.83
C VAL A 197 -22.03 12.34 -12.05
N GLU A 198 -22.79 13.42 -12.20
CA GLU A 198 -22.23 14.76 -12.38
C GLU A 198 -21.39 15.21 -11.19
N PHE A 199 -21.87 15.02 -9.96
CA PHE A 199 -21.09 15.30 -8.75
C PHE A 199 -19.81 14.49 -8.68
N ASN A 200 -19.85 13.21 -9.08
CA ASN A 200 -18.62 12.42 -9.20
C ASN A 200 -17.65 13.06 -10.19
N VAL A 201 -18.08 13.38 -11.41
CA VAL A 201 -17.24 14.03 -12.42
C VAL A 201 -16.64 15.35 -11.92
N GLU A 202 -17.46 16.21 -11.32
CA GLU A 202 -17.03 17.48 -10.72
C GLU A 202 -15.94 17.26 -9.67
N ALA A 203 -16.13 16.31 -8.74
CA ALA A 203 -15.17 16.00 -7.70
C ALA A 203 -13.85 15.44 -8.25
N GLN A 204 -13.89 14.57 -9.27
CA GLN A 204 -12.66 14.04 -9.88
C GLN A 204 -11.89 15.13 -10.65
N CYS A 205 -12.58 16.08 -11.29
CA CYS A 205 -11.94 17.26 -11.88
C CYS A 205 -11.19 18.10 -10.84
N LEU A 206 -11.78 18.29 -9.65
CA LEU A 206 -11.13 18.99 -8.54
C LEU A 206 -9.91 18.23 -8.01
N LYS A 207 -10.03 16.90 -7.84
CA LYS A 207 -8.90 16.04 -7.43
C LYS A 207 -7.75 16.09 -8.43
N LEU A 208 -8.05 16.07 -9.74
CA LEU A 208 -7.06 16.28 -10.80
C LEU A 208 -6.37 17.62 -10.66
N TRP A 209 -7.13 18.70 -10.48
CA TRP A 209 -6.55 20.03 -10.33
C TRP A 209 -5.57 20.09 -9.15
N ALA A 210 -5.92 19.49 -8.01
CA ALA A 210 -5.05 19.41 -6.83
C ALA A 210 -3.89 18.39 -6.96
N ASN A 211 -3.86 17.58 -8.03
CA ASN A 211 -2.92 16.48 -8.16
C ASN A 211 -1.46 16.98 -8.28
N PRO A 212 -0.51 16.39 -7.53
CA PRO A 212 0.89 16.78 -7.55
C PRO A 212 1.54 16.80 -8.94
N VAL A 213 1.18 15.86 -9.83
CA VAL A 213 1.70 15.83 -11.21
C VAL A 213 1.34 17.11 -11.95
N LEU A 214 0.07 17.55 -11.88
CA LEU A 214 -0.36 18.76 -12.56
C LEU A 214 0.19 20.03 -11.90
N GLN A 215 0.25 20.05 -10.57
CA GLN A 215 0.81 21.18 -9.81
C GLN A 215 2.30 21.35 -10.10
N ASP A 216 3.07 20.27 -10.11
CA ASP A 216 4.50 20.32 -10.43
C ASP A 216 4.76 20.67 -11.88
N HIS A 217 3.96 20.14 -12.82
CA HIS A 217 4.04 20.52 -14.22
C HIS A 217 3.72 22.01 -14.41
N ALA A 218 2.68 22.53 -13.76
CA ALA A 218 2.34 23.95 -13.79
C ALA A 218 3.48 24.83 -13.24
N ARG A 219 4.08 24.45 -12.11
CA ARG A 219 5.21 25.17 -11.51
C ARG A 219 6.43 25.20 -12.43
N LYS A 220 6.74 24.08 -13.10
CA LYS A 220 7.90 23.95 -13.99
C LYS A 220 7.70 24.69 -15.32
N ASN A 221 6.50 24.62 -15.89
CA ASN A 221 6.23 25.03 -17.27
C ASN A 221 5.35 26.30 -17.39
N GLY A 222 4.90 26.86 -16.27
CA GLY A 222 4.03 28.05 -16.20
C GLY A 222 2.58 27.80 -16.61
N LYS A 223 2.22 26.58 -17.01
CA LYS A 223 0.86 26.17 -17.38
C LYS A 223 0.66 24.68 -17.10
N ALA A 224 -0.55 24.29 -16.72
CA ALA A 224 -1.00 22.90 -16.69
C ALA A 224 -1.98 22.61 -17.84
N PRO A 225 -2.18 21.34 -18.21
CA PRO A 225 -3.28 20.92 -19.07
C PRO A 225 -4.64 21.41 -18.56
N ARG A 226 -5.56 21.71 -19.48
CA ARG A 226 -6.93 22.15 -19.15
C ARG A 226 -7.76 20.93 -18.73
N ILE A 227 -8.57 21.06 -17.69
CA ILE A 227 -9.42 19.97 -17.19
C ILE A 227 -10.87 20.20 -17.63
N HIS A 228 -11.53 19.16 -18.15
CA HIS A 228 -12.90 19.20 -18.63
C HIS A 228 -13.74 18.07 -18.01
N GLY A 229 -14.91 18.40 -17.46
CA GLY A 229 -15.90 17.42 -17.00
C GLY A 229 -16.96 17.16 -18.07
N LEU A 230 -17.13 15.90 -18.46
CA LEU A 230 -18.16 15.45 -19.40
C LEU A 230 -18.99 14.31 -18.81
N ALA A 231 -20.22 14.13 -19.30
CA ALA A 231 -21.06 12.98 -19.03
C ALA A 231 -21.65 12.42 -20.34
N PHE A 232 -21.37 11.15 -20.63
CA PHE A 232 -21.95 10.45 -21.77
C PHE A 232 -23.37 9.96 -21.43
N ASP A 233 -24.34 10.39 -22.21
CA ASP A 233 -25.71 9.89 -22.13
C ASP A 233 -25.86 8.62 -22.96
N ILE A 234 -25.87 7.47 -22.28
CA ILE A 234 -26.03 6.16 -22.91
C ILE A 234 -27.39 6.03 -23.62
N LYS A 235 -28.45 6.69 -23.11
CA LYS A 235 -29.78 6.65 -23.73
C LYS A 235 -29.81 7.51 -25.00
N GLY A 236 -29.19 8.69 -24.96
CA GLY A 236 -29.22 9.68 -26.04
C GLY A 236 -28.03 9.64 -27.03
N GLY A 237 -26.95 8.94 -26.70
CA GLY A 237 -25.71 8.89 -27.50
C GLY A 237 -24.91 10.19 -27.54
N LYS A 238 -25.17 11.14 -26.63
CA LYS A 238 -24.56 12.48 -26.62
C LYS A 238 -23.61 12.68 -25.44
N LEU A 239 -22.50 13.36 -25.69
CA LEU A 239 -21.65 13.92 -24.63
C LEU A 239 -22.22 15.25 -24.17
N ASN A 240 -22.46 15.37 -22.86
CA ASN A 240 -22.89 16.60 -22.21
C ASN A 240 -21.73 17.18 -21.42
N LYS A 241 -21.55 18.50 -21.47
CA LYS A 241 -20.64 19.17 -20.55
C LYS A 241 -21.26 19.14 -19.16
N VAL A 242 -20.51 18.63 -18.19
CA VAL A 242 -20.89 18.76 -16.78
C VAL A 242 -20.47 20.16 -16.38
N GLY A 243 -21.45 21.02 -16.22
CA GLY A 243 -21.24 22.45 -16.03
C GLY A 243 -20.60 22.74 -14.69
N TYR A 244 -19.36 23.22 -14.70
CA TYR A 244 -18.84 24.04 -13.63
C TYR A 244 -18.03 25.20 -14.21
N ASP A 245 -18.43 26.43 -13.90
CA ASP A 245 -17.58 27.60 -13.99
C ASP A 245 -16.67 27.54 -12.75
N MET A 246 -15.43 27.08 -12.92
CA MET A 246 -14.47 26.85 -11.82
C MET A 246 -14.30 28.09 -10.90
N LEU A 247 -14.75 29.28 -11.33
CA LEU A 247 -14.76 30.53 -10.57
C LEU A 247 -15.90 30.68 -9.54
N LYS A 248 -16.91 29.78 -9.51
CA LYS A 248 -18.12 29.95 -8.67
C LYS A 248 -18.18 29.10 -7.39
N LEU A 249 -17.21 28.24 -7.14
CA LEU A 249 -17.03 27.65 -5.81
C LEU A 249 -16.48 28.73 -4.86
N PRO A 250 -16.92 28.79 -3.58
CA PRO A 250 -16.39 29.75 -2.61
C PRO A 250 -14.88 29.63 -2.38
N TYR A 251 -14.25 28.56 -2.86
CA TYR A 251 -12.79 28.38 -2.87
C TYR A 251 -12.05 29.13 -3.99
N PHE A 252 -12.77 29.64 -5.01
CA PHE A 252 -12.15 30.05 -6.28
C PHE A 252 -12.34 31.53 -6.67
N SER A 253 -13.12 32.34 -5.94
CA SER A 253 -13.10 33.79 -6.15
C SER A 253 -12.08 34.46 -5.22
N SER A 254 -10.88 34.63 -5.75
CA SER A 254 -9.83 35.56 -5.31
C SER A 254 -8.94 35.13 -4.12
N ALA A 255 -7.67 34.91 -4.47
CA ALA A 255 -6.53 35.31 -3.65
C ALA A 255 -6.43 36.86 -3.50
N ALA A 256 -7.55 37.59 -3.48
CA ALA A 256 -7.60 39.04 -3.33
C ALA A 256 -8.88 39.47 -2.60
N SER A 257 -8.74 39.59 -1.27
CA SER A 257 -9.64 40.30 -0.36
C SER A 257 -11.11 39.85 -0.30
N VAL A 258 -11.45 39.06 0.73
CA VAL A 258 -12.78 39.11 1.35
C VAL A 258 -12.61 39.31 2.85
N SER A 259 -13.14 40.44 3.34
CA SER A 259 -13.15 40.79 4.76
C SER A 259 -14.22 39.99 5.51
N ALA A 260 -13.98 39.79 6.80
CA ALA A 260 -14.65 38.85 7.71
C ALA A 260 -16.15 39.12 8.03
N ALA A 261 -16.88 39.86 7.19
CA ALA A 261 -18.20 40.37 7.55
C ALA A 261 -19.41 39.61 6.95
N SER A 262 -19.24 38.69 6.00
CA SER A 262 -20.39 38.09 5.28
C SER A 262 -20.57 36.58 5.41
N VAL A 263 -19.79 35.89 6.25
CA VAL A 263 -20.08 34.49 6.65
C VAL A 263 -21.03 34.50 7.86
N LYS A 264 -22.28 34.91 7.65
CA LYS A 264 -23.37 34.71 8.60
C LYS A 264 -24.66 34.35 7.86
N SER A 265 -24.79 33.08 7.44
CA SER A 265 -26.03 32.30 7.51
C SER A 265 -25.91 30.96 6.76
N MET A 266 -25.26 30.00 7.41
CA MET A 266 -25.55 28.57 7.23
C MET A 266 -25.20 27.85 8.54
N ALA A 267 -25.78 28.34 9.63
CA ALA A 267 -25.73 27.64 10.90
C ALA A 267 -26.81 26.55 10.89
N LYS A 268 -26.46 25.37 10.38
CA LYS A 268 -27.10 24.11 10.78
C LYS A 268 -26.07 23.38 11.64
N MET A 269 -26.41 23.17 12.92
CA MET A 269 -25.53 22.49 13.87
C MET A 269 -25.14 21.10 13.33
N PRO A 270 -23.87 20.66 13.45
CA PRO A 270 -23.48 19.35 12.94
C PRO A 270 -24.19 18.25 13.73
N GLY A 271 -24.84 17.34 13.00
CA GLY A 271 -25.17 16.03 13.52
C GLY A 271 -23.90 15.20 13.77
N LYS A 272 -24.07 14.06 14.45
CA LYS A 272 -23.01 13.09 14.72
C LYS A 272 -22.32 12.67 13.41
N ILE A 273 -21.03 12.96 13.29
CA ILE A 273 -20.18 12.47 12.19
C ILE A 273 -20.17 10.94 12.21
N SER A 274 -20.26 10.30 11.04
CA SER A 274 -20.12 8.85 10.93
C SER A 274 -18.67 8.42 11.11
N ASP A 275 -18.44 7.15 11.48
CA ASP A 275 -17.09 6.63 11.62
C ASP A 275 -16.30 6.72 10.30
N HIS A 276 -17.02 6.63 9.18
CA HIS A 276 -16.47 6.73 7.84
C HIS A 276 -16.01 8.15 7.48
N GLU A 277 -16.88 9.14 7.71
CA GLU A 277 -16.53 10.56 7.51
C GLU A 277 -15.34 10.99 8.39
N ALA A 278 -15.27 10.46 9.62
CA ALA A 278 -14.15 10.71 10.53
C ALA A 278 -12.81 10.14 10.00
N ARG A 279 -12.81 8.96 9.38
CA ARG A 279 -11.60 8.41 8.71
C ARG A 279 -11.14 9.28 7.54
N ASN A 280 -12.08 9.85 6.79
CA ASN A 280 -11.75 10.69 5.65
C ASN A 280 -11.09 12.03 6.02
N LEU A 281 -11.22 12.47 7.28
CA LEU A 281 -10.51 13.65 7.76
C LEU A 281 -8.98 13.47 7.74
N PHE A 282 -8.48 12.22 7.81
CA PHE A 282 -7.07 11.91 7.59
C PHE A 282 -6.65 12.27 6.16
N TYR A 283 -7.40 11.84 5.14
CA TYR A 283 -7.03 12.08 3.75
C TYR A 283 -7.06 13.57 3.38
N LEU A 284 -7.97 14.37 3.96
CA LEU A 284 -7.94 15.82 3.82
C LEU A 284 -6.64 16.45 4.36
N TRP A 285 -6.10 15.91 5.45
CA TRP A 285 -4.82 16.35 5.99
C TRP A 285 -3.63 15.78 5.19
N ASN A 286 -3.73 14.54 4.70
CA ASN A 286 -2.71 13.89 3.88
C ASN A 286 -2.56 14.55 2.49
N ASP A 287 -3.67 14.99 1.89
CA ASP A 287 -3.71 15.81 0.68
C ASP A 287 -3.05 17.18 0.92
N ALA A 288 -3.26 17.77 2.10
CA ALA A 288 -2.57 19.00 2.48
C ALA A 288 -1.05 18.79 2.53
N LEU A 289 -0.55 17.64 2.99
CA LEU A 289 0.89 17.32 2.92
C LEU A 289 1.40 17.28 1.46
N ALA A 290 0.59 16.75 0.53
CA ALA A 290 0.96 16.63 -0.89
C ALA A 290 1.16 18.00 -1.57
N THR A 291 0.59 19.08 -1.00
CA THR A 291 0.80 20.45 -1.51
C THR A 291 2.23 20.96 -1.32
N LEU A 292 2.96 20.37 -0.36
CA LEU A 292 4.26 20.82 0.13
C LEU A 292 4.25 22.26 0.69
N ASP A 293 3.07 22.78 1.05
CA ASP A 293 2.91 24.08 1.70
C ASP A 293 2.55 23.94 3.19
N ALA A 294 3.47 24.36 4.06
CA ALA A 294 3.31 24.28 5.51
C ALA A 294 2.13 25.11 6.03
N ASP A 295 1.76 26.19 5.34
CA ASP A 295 0.62 27.03 5.73
C ASP A 295 -0.70 26.30 5.48
N THR A 296 -0.83 25.66 4.31
CA THR A 296 -1.97 24.80 3.96
C THR A 296 -2.15 23.65 4.95
N VAL A 297 -1.06 23.00 5.38
CA VAL A 297 -1.13 21.94 6.40
C VAL A 297 -1.54 22.50 7.77
N ALA A 298 -0.91 23.58 8.22
CA ALA A 298 -1.19 24.18 9.52
C ALA A 298 -2.65 24.67 9.64
N LYS A 299 -3.26 25.14 8.55
CA LYS A 299 -4.69 25.52 8.49
C LYS A 299 -5.66 24.37 8.74
N ARG A 300 -5.23 23.10 8.68
CA ARG A 300 -6.06 21.95 9.04
C ARG A 300 -6.21 21.77 10.55
N TYR A 301 -5.40 22.46 11.35
CA TYR A 301 -5.45 22.42 12.81
C TYR A 301 -6.38 23.49 13.37
N ALA A 302 -7.00 23.20 14.51
CA ALA A 302 -7.83 24.16 15.24
C ALA A 302 -6.97 25.29 15.82
N LYS A 303 -7.58 26.42 16.20
CA LYS A 303 -6.86 27.56 16.83
C LYS A 303 -6.08 27.17 18.08
N LYS A 304 -6.57 26.17 18.83
CA LYS A 304 -5.91 25.57 20.01
C LYS A 304 -5.43 24.13 19.74
N GLY A 305 -5.10 23.84 18.48
CA GLY A 305 -4.62 22.53 18.06
C GLY A 305 -3.26 22.19 18.70
N VAL A 306 -3.09 20.93 19.08
CA VAL A 306 -1.81 20.41 19.58
C VAL A 306 -1.28 19.34 18.62
N LEU A 307 -0.02 19.46 18.23
CA LEU A 307 0.72 18.46 17.48
C LEU A 307 1.87 17.92 18.35
N LEU A 308 1.89 16.62 18.53
CA LEU A 308 3.00 15.83 19.05
C LEU A 308 3.60 15.05 17.87
N PRO A 309 4.60 15.61 17.17
CA PRO A 309 5.10 15.04 15.93
C PRO A 309 6.11 13.90 16.15
N THR A 310 6.21 12.98 15.18
CA THR A 310 7.14 11.84 15.26
C THR A 310 8.62 12.26 15.24
N VAL A 311 8.99 13.35 14.55
CA VAL A 311 10.40 13.74 14.35
C VAL A 311 10.80 15.01 15.12
N SER A 312 10.13 15.32 16.23
CA SER A 312 10.50 16.41 17.12
C SER A 312 10.02 16.17 18.55
N ASP A 313 10.93 16.27 19.51
CA ASP A 313 10.63 16.12 20.96
C ASP A 313 9.90 17.33 21.55
N THR A 314 9.70 18.39 20.76
CA THR A 314 9.01 19.60 21.21
C THR A 314 7.55 19.59 20.74
N PRO A 315 6.57 19.59 21.67
CA PRO A 315 5.16 19.79 21.36
C PRO A 315 4.90 21.11 20.63
N ARG A 316 3.96 21.13 19.70
CA ARG A 316 3.47 22.34 19.02
C ARG A 316 2.05 22.61 19.49
N ALA A 317 1.78 23.77 20.07
CA ALA A 317 0.49 24.08 20.70
C ALA A 317 -0.18 25.32 20.11
N ASP A 318 0.36 25.83 19.00
CA ASP A 318 -0.16 26.98 18.28
C ASP A 318 0.14 26.88 16.78
N TYR A 319 -0.56 27.71 15.99
CA TYR A 319 -0.42 27.73 14.54
C TYR A 319 1.02 27.94 14.05
N ALA A 320 1.76 28.87 14.67
CA ALA A 320 3.09 29.24 14.21
C ALA A 320 4.08 28.08 14.40
N SER A 321 4.03 27.42 15.55
CA SER A 321 4.88 26.28 15.89
C SER A 321 4.51 25.01 15.12
N ILE A 322 3.22 24.79 14.83
CA ILE A 322 2.77 23.71 13.93
C ILE A 322 3.28 23.95 12.50
N LYS A 323 3.11 25.17 11.97
CA LYS A 323 3.61 25.56 10.66
C LYS A 323 5.12 25.38 10.56
N ASP A 324 5.87 25.87 11.53
CA ASP A 324 7.34 25.75 11.60
C ASP A 324 7.81 24.29 11.49
N TYR A 325 7.16 23.37 12.21
CA TYR A 325 7.45 21.95 12.08
C TYR A 325 7.28 21.44 10.63
N PHE A 326 6.18 21.81 9.97
CA PHE A 326 5.88 21.36 8.62
C PHE A 326 6.80 21.98 7.55
N VAL A 327 7.42 23.13 7.80
CA VAL A 327 8.44 23.70 6.87
C VAL A 327 9.57 22.71 6.62
N ASN A 328 10.01 21.98 7.65
CA ASN A 328 11.08 21.00 7.53
C ASN A 328 10.54 19.61 7.16
N PHE A 329 9.46 19.18 7.80
CA PHE A 329 8.90 17.84 7.57
C PHE A 329 8.47 17.62 6.11
N LEU A 330 7.92 18.65 5.45
CA LEU A 330 7.46 18.54 4.06
C LEU A 330 8.59 18.36 3.04
N GLN A 331 9.84 18.68 3.39
CA GLN A 331 11.00 18.44 2.51
C GLN A 331 11.21 16.94 2.25
N LEU A 332 10.73 16.07 3.16
CA LEU A 332 10.77 14.62 3.02
C LEU A 332 9.72 14.07 2.02
N LYS A 333 8.82 14.94 1.52
CA LYS A 333 7.66 14.60 0.69
C LYS A 333 6.82 13.46 1.28
N PRO A 334 6.34 13.60 2.52
CA PRO A 334 5.64 12.53 3.23
C PRO A 334 4.25 12.29 2.63
N GLN A 335 3.90 11.02 2.39
CA GLN A 335 2.55 10.58 2.06
C GLN A 335 2.18 9.35 2.88
N GLY A 336 1.03 9.39 3.56
CA GLY A 336 0.59 8.35 4.47
C GLY A 336 -0.58 7.52 3.94
N VAL A 337 -0.66 6.27 4.38
CA VAL A 337 -1.83 5.39 4.22
C VAL A 337 -2.21 4.82 5.59
N ILE A 338 -3.49 4.86 5.94
CA ILE A 338 -4.01 4.21 7.15
C ILE A 338 -3.97 2.69 6.94
N LEU A 339 -3.33 1.97 7.86
CA LEU A 339 -3.32 0.51 7.90
C LEU A 339 -4.41 -0.04 8.82
N GLU A 340 -4.67 0.65 9.93
CA GLU A 340 -5.64 0.25 10.94
C GLU A 340 -6.22 1.51 11.59
N SER A 341 -7.53 1.54 11.84
CA SER A 341 -8.23 2.72 12.37
C SER A 341 -9.37 2.32 13.32
N TYR A 342 -9.42 3.00 14.46
CA TYR A 342 -10.42 2.87 15.51
C TYR A 342 -11.05 4.23 15.76
N VAL A 343 -12.31 4.36 15.37
CA VAL A 343 -13.01 5.64 15.41
C VAL A 343 -13.95 5.71 16.62
N THR A 344 -14.06 6.90 17.21
CA THR A 344 -15.12 7.23 18.16
C THR A 344 -15.68 8.59 17.81
N THR A 345 -17.00 8.67 17.67
CA THR A 345 -17.72 9.86 17.24
C THR A 345 -18.60 10.40 18.37
N GLY A 346 -18.64 11.73 18.49
CA GLY A 346 -19.51 12.45 19.41
C GLY A 346 -20.09 13.70 18.75
N ASP A 347 -20.81 14.51 19.53
CA ASP A 347 -21.40 15.73 19.02
C ASP A 347 -20.30 16.78 18.80
N ASN A 348 -20.09 17.19 17.54
CA ASN A 348 -19.08 18.17 17.13
C ASN A 348 -17.62 17.79 17.40
N TRP A 349 -17.34 16.52 17.69
CA TRP A 349 -16.00 15.99 17.82
C TRP A 349 -15.93 14.53 17.37
N CYS A 350 -14.76 14.09 16.93
CA CYS A 350 -14.45 12.68 16.77
C CYS A 350 -12.98 12.42 17.08
N LYS A 351 -12.62 11.16 17.30
CA LYS A 351 -11.24 10.73 17.31
C LYS A 351 -11.07 9.54 16.37
N ASP A 352 -9.93 9.49 15.71
CA ASP A 352 -9.44 8.35 14.96
C ASP A 352 -8.04 8.02 15.47
N VAL A 353 -7.88 6.79 15.96
CA VAL A 353 -6.61 6.30 16.48
C VAL A 353 -6.24 5.02 15.77
N GLY A 354 -4.97 4.79 15.52
CA GLY A 354 -4.60 3.63 14.72
C GLY A 354 -3.14 3.59 14.31
N ILE A 355 -2.89 2.88 13.22
CA ILE A 355 -1.57 2.68 12.63
C ILE A 355 -1.62 3.17 11.19
N TYR A 356 -0.64 3.96 10.80
CA TYR A 356 -0.41 4.35 9.41
C TYR A 356 1.03 4.08 8.98
N GLU A 357 1.25 3.99 7.68
CA GLU A 357 2.58 3.93 7.07
C GLU A 357 2.79 5.17 6.22
N PHE A 358 3.89 5.87 6.47
CA PHE A 358 4.35 6.98 5.64
C PHE A 358 5.42 6.52 4.66
N THR A 359 5.29 6.92 3.41
CA THR A 359 6.38 6.88 2.44
C THR A 359 6.98 8.27 2.31
N MET A 360 8.29 8.39 2.54
CA MET A 360 9.04 9.63 2.36
C MET A 360 9.47 9.73 0.89
N GLY A 361 8.76 10.50 0.08
CA GLY A 361 9.05 10.62 -1.36
C GLY A 361 10.46 11.14 -1.69
N ALA A 362 11.15 11.78 -0.75
CA ALA A 362 12.53 12.21 -0.94
C ALA A 362 13.56 11.08 -0.86
N THR A 363 13.31 10.03 -0.06
CA THR A 363 14.27 8.93 0.19
C THR A 363 13.75 7.56 -0.24
N GLY A 364 12.44 7.40 -0.38
CA GLY A 364 11.76 6.12 -0.54
C GLY A 364 11.50 5.39 0.79
N ASP A 365 11.95 5.94 1.92
CA ASP A 365 11.81 5.28 3.21
C ASP A 365 10.34 5.11 3.60
N LYS A 366 10.02 3.94 4.15
CA LYS A 366 8.71 3.64 4.70
C LYS A 366 8.77 3.59 6.22
N VAL A 367 7.91 4.38 6.87
CA VAL A 367 7.87 4.51 8.32
C VAL A 367 6.48 4.20 8.82
N LYS A 368 6.34 3.08 9.54
CA LYS A 368 5.13 2.77 10.30
C LYS A 368 5.12 3.57 11.61
N ALA A 369 3.96 4.09 11.95
CA ALA A 369 3.75 4.87 13.16
C ALA A 369 2.34 4.66 13.71
N ARG A 370 2.19 4.82 15.02
CA ARG A 370 0.89 4.94 15.68
C ARG A 370 0.46 6.39 15.65
N TYR A 371 -0.83 6.60 15.49
CA TYR A 371 -1.40 7.94 15.47
C TYR A 371 -2.63 8.07 16.36
N SER A 372 -2.92 9.31 16.70
CA SER A 372 -4.20 9.70 17.28
C SER A 372 -4.57 11.08 16.77
N PHE A 373 -5.63 11.17 15.98
CA PHE A 373 -6.28 12.42 15.66
C PHE A 373 -7.51 12.60 16.55
N VAL A 374 -7.66 13.79 17.11
CA VAL A 374 -8.92 14.27 17.67
C VAL A 374 -9.32 15.48 16.83
N TYR A 375 -10.51 15.41 16.25
CA TYR A 375 -11.09 16.47 15.47
C TYR A 375 -12.21 17.16 16.23
N VAL A 376 -12.32 18.46 16.05
CA VAL A 376 -13.43 19.28 16.52
C VAL A 376 -14.01 20.05 15.34
N TYR A 377 -15.30 20.35 15.41
CA TYR A 377 -15.92 21.24 14.44
C TYR A 377 -15.73 22.71 14.89
N GLU A 378 -14.87 23.45 14.19
CA GLU A 378 -14.52 24.85 14.51
C GLU A 378 -14.70 25.72 13.25
N ASP A 379 -15.36 26.86 13.41
CA ASP A 379 -15.60 27.84 12.33
C ASP A 379 -16.22 27.24 11.04
N GLY A 380 -17.04 26.19 11.18
CA GLY A 380 -17.70 25.54 10.04
C GLY A 380 -16.87 24.47 9.35
N GLU A 381 -15.72 24.09 9.90
CA GLU A 381 -14.86 23.05 9.35
C GLU A 381 -14.45 22.04 10.43
N TRP A 382 -14.25 20.78 10.03
CA TRP A 382 -13.56 19.80 10.87
C TRP A 382 -12.07 20.13 10.92
N LYS A 383 -11.57 20.41 12.12
CA LYS A 383 -10.20 20.81 12.42
C LYS A 383 -9.55 19.81 13.38
N ILE A 384 -8.24 19.62 13.22
CA ILE A 384 -7.43 18.79 14.12
C ILE A 384 -7.21 19.57 15.42
N ALA A 385 -7.86 19.12 16.50
CA ALA A 385 -7.63 19.63 17.85
C ALA A 385 -6.42 18.98 18.52
N HIS A 386 -6.18 17.69 18.25
CA HIS A 386 -5.01 16.97 18.74
C HIS A 386 -4.52 16.01 17.68
N HIS A 387 -3.23 16.03 17.38
CA HIS A 387 -2.55 15.06 16.52
C HIS A 387 -1.33 14.55 17.26
N HIS A 388 -1.33 13.28 17.61
CA HIS A 388 -0.16 12.59 18.07
C HIS A 388 0.29 11.59 17.00
N SER A 389 1.58 11.63 16.68
CA SER A 389 2.25 10.71 15.78
C SER A 389 3.49 10.18 16.49
N SER A 390 3.64 8.87 16.57
CA SER A 390 4.81 8.23 17.16
C SER A 390 5.22 7.06 16.30
N LYS A 391 6.50 7.03 15.90
CA LYS A 391 7.08 5.85 15.24
C LYS A 391 6.75 4.59 16.05
N MET A 392 6.47 3.47 15.37
CA MET A 392 6.24 2.20 16.06
C MET A 392 7.42 1.93 17.02
N PRO A 393 7.17 1.59 18.31
CA PRO A 393 8.24 1.25 19.25
C PRO A 393 9.09 0.07 18.77
N GLU A 394 8.47 -0.84 18.01
CA GLU A 394 9.09 -2.01 17.40
C GLU A 394 10.08 -1.64 16.27
N ALA A 395 10.05 -0.40 15.79
CA ALA A 395 10.99 0.16 14.82
C ALA A 395 12.09 1.01 15.49
N SER A 396 12.40 0.77 16.77
CA SER A 396 13.74 1.09 17.24
C SER A 396 14.70 0.19 16.47
N ALA A 397 15.75 0.76 15.89
CA ALA A 397 16.81 -0.02 15.27
C ALA A 397 17.45 -0.87 16.38
N GLY A 398 16.92 -2.07 16.57
CA GLY A 398 17.50 -3.04 17.47
C GLY A 398 18.92 -3.33 17.04
N LEU A 399 19.78 -3.61 18.01
CA LEU A 399 21.17 -3.97 17.77
C LEU A 399 21.22 -5.03 16.67
N GLN A 400 21.91 -4.67 15.59
CA GLN A 400 22.21 -5.58 14.50
C GLN A 400 23.46 -6.37 14.91
N ILE A 401 23.44 -7.66 14.63
CA ILE A 401 24.54 -8.58 14.91
C ILE A 401 24.86 -9.32 13.60
N SER A 402 26.13 -9.38 13.23
CA SER A 402 26.57 -10.12 12.04
C SER A 402 26.48 -11.63 12.26
N ASP A 403 26.38 -12.40 11.18
CA ASP A 403 26.26 -13.87 11.28
C ASP A 403 27.44 -14.50 12.04
N ASP A 404 28.65 -13.96 11.89
CA ASP A 404 29.84 -14.45 12.59
C ASP A 404 29.78 -14.14 14.10
N GLU A 405 29.27 -12.97 14.47
CA GLU A 405 29.02 -12.64 15.88
C GLU A 405 27.93 -13.53 16.49
N VAL A 406 26.86 -13.87 15.73
CA VAL A 406 25.84 -14.82 16.19
C VAL A 406 26.45 -16.19 16.46
N ARG A 407 27.28 -16.72 15.55
CA ARG A 407 28.02 -17.98 15.77
C ARG A 407 28.94 -17.89 16.97
N GLY A 408 29.52 -16.72 17.22
CA GLY A 408 30.31 -16.42 18.42
C GLY A 408 29.55 -16.57 19.73
N LEU A 409 28.23 -16.32 19.75
CA LEU A 409 27.41 -16.42 20.97
C LEU A 409 27.34 -17.85 21.53
N PHE A 410 27.47 -18.88 20.68
CA PHE A 410 27.62 -20.26 21.13
C PHE A 410 28.86 -20.43 22.01
N TYR A 411 30.00 -19.88 21.57
CA TYR A 411 31.26 -20.01 22.30
C TYR A 411 31.23 -19.27 23.63
N LEU A 412 30.53 -18.13 23.74
CA LEU A 412 30.29 -17.48 25.03
C LEU A 412 29.54 -18.38 26.03
N TRP A 413 28.57 -19.16 25.55
CA TRP A 413 27.86 -20.12 26.39
C TRP A 413 28.69 -21.39 26.66
N ASN A 414 29.45 -21.86 25.67
CA ASN A 414 30.32 -23.04 25.80
C ASN A 414 31.52 -22.79 26.73
N ASP A 415 32.06 -21.56 26.75
CA ASP A 415 33.06 -21.11 27.71
C ASP A 415 32.48 -21.05 29.14
N ALA A 416 31.22 -20.64 29.28
CA ALA A 416 30.53 -20.71 30.57
C ALA A 416 30.43 -22.16 31.09
N LEU A 417 30.24 -23.15 30.21
CA LEU A 417 30.30 -24.57 30.61
C LEU A 417 31.69 -24.95 31.14
N ALA A 418 32.76 -24.41 30.55
CA ALA A 418 34.14 -24.70 30.96
C ALA A 418 34.45 -24.19 32.37
N THR A 419 33.72 -23.20 32.87
CA THR A 419 33.86 -22.71 34.25
C THR A 419 33.41 -23.73 35.30
N LEU A 420 32.59 -24.70 34.91
CA LEU A 420 31.92 -25.66 35.80
C LEU A 420 31.07 -24.98 36.90
N ASP A 421 30.70 -23.70 36.72
CA ASP A 421 29.83 -22.95 37.62
C ASP A 421 28.41 -22.82 37.01
N PRO A 422 27.38 -23.44 37.62
CA PRO A 422 26.01 -23.39 37.10
C PRO A 422 25.43 -21.96 37.09
N ASP A 423 25.91 -21.06 37.95
CA ASP A 423 25.48 -19.66 37.94
C ASP A 423 26.04 -18.91 36.74
N GLN A 424 27.27 -19.20 36.30
CA GLN A 424 27.83 -18.58 35.08
C GLN A 424 27.06 -19.03 33.84
N VAL A 425 26.69 -20.31 33.77
CA VAL A 425 25.89 -20.84 32.64
C VAL A 425 24.47 -20.26 32.66
N ALA A 426 23.80 -20.27 33.81
CA ALA A 426 22.43 -19.76 33.93
C ALA A 426 22.35 -18.25 33.62
N LYS A 427 23.36 -17.46 33.96
CA LYS A 427 23.46 -16.03 33.61
C LYS A 427 23.50 -15.74 32.11
N ARG A 428 23.80 -16.74 31.26
CA ARG A 428 23.74 -16.59 29.79
C ARG A 428 22.31 -16.64 29.24
N TYR A 429 21.34 -17.05 30.03
CA TYR A 429 19.93 -17.10 29.65
C TYR A 429 19.22 -15.79 30.01
N ALA A 430 18.20 -15.43 29.23
CA ALA A 430 17.33 -14.30 29.50
C ALA A 430 16.46 -14.56 30.73
N LYS A 431 15.86 -13.51 31.33
CA LYS A 431 14.96 -13.64 32.49
C LYS A 431 13.82 -14.63 32.26
N GLU A 432 13.26 -14.63 31.04
CA GLU A 432 12.19 -15.56 30.60
C GLU A 432 12.73 -16.67 29.67
N GLY A 433 14.01 -17.02 29.80
CA GLY A 433 14.66 -18.02 28.96
C GLY A 433 14.08 -19.43 29.15
N VAL A 434 13.96 -20.16 28.05
CA VAL A 434 13.53 -21.57 28.05
C VAL A 434 14.66 -22.49 27.60
N LEU A 435 14.90 -23.56 28.36
CA LEU A 435 15.79 -24.65 28.01
C LEU A 435 15.00 -25.96 27.87
N LEU A 436 15.15 -26.60 26.71
CA LEU A 436 14.74 -27.97 26.41
C LEU A 436 16.00 -28.83 26.30
N PRO A 437 16.47 -29.43 27.40
CA PRO A 437 17.75 -30.12 27.45
C PRO A 437 17.69 -31.54 26.89
N THR A 438 18.79 -32.01 26.31
CA THR A 438 18.90 -33.39 25.77
C THR A 438 18.66 -34.49 26.81
N VAL A 439 19.03 -34.26 28.08
CA VAL A 439 19.02 -35.32 29.12
C VAL A 439 17.94 -35.12 30.20
N SER A 440 16.84 -34.43 29.88
CA SER A 440 15.70 -34.28 30.79
C SER A 440 14.41 -34.03 30.02
N ASP A 441 13.36 -34.82 30.31
CA ASP A 441 12.02 -34.66 29.71
C ASP A 441 11.24 -33.44 30.23
N THR A 442 11.74 -32.80 31.29
CA THR A 442 11.13 -31.61 31.85
C THR A 442 11.76 -30.36 31.18
N PRO A 443 10.96 -29.43 30.62
CA PRO A 443 11.42 -28.10 30.23
C PRO A 443 11.92 -27.28 31.44
N ARG A 444 12.80 -26.32 31.22
CA ARG A 444 13.17 -25.31 32.23
C ARG A 444 12.77 -23.95 31.68
N ALA A 445 11.96 -23.19 32.41
CA ALA A 445 11.35 -21.94 31.92
C ALA A 445 11.65 -20.74 32.82
N ASP A 446 12.65 -20.88 33.70
CA ASP A 446 13.07 -19.85 34.64
C ASP A 446 14.54 -20.06 35.05
N TYR A 447 15.17 -19.01 35.59
CA TYR A 447 16.57 -19.03 36.02
C TYR A 447 16.88 -20.17 37.00
N SER A 448 16.04 -20.37 38.01
CA SER A 448 16.28 -21.35 39.07
C SER A 448 16.25 -22.78 38.53
N SER A 449 15.32 -23.09 37.65
CA SER A 449 15.19 -24.42 37.04
C SER A 449 16.30 -24.69 36.02
N ILE A 450 16.70 -23.68 35.23
CA ILE A 450 17.86 -23.76 34.31
C ILE A 450 19.15 -24.01 35.11
N ARG A 451 19.41 -23.20 36.14
CA ARG A 451 20.59 -23.37 37.02
C ARG A 451 20.61 -24.77 37.63
N ALA A 452 19.48 -25.24 38.16
CA ALA A 452 19.37 -26.56 38.77
C ALA A 452 19.74 -27.70 37.81
N TYR A 453 19.34 -27.60 36.53
CA TYR A 453 19.76 -28.55 35.50
C TYR A 453 21.28 -28.59 35.33
N PHE A 454 21.93 -27.43 35.29
CA PHE A 454 23.38 -27.35 35.09
C PHE A 454 24.22 -27.83 36.28
N VAL A 455 23.67 -27.86 37.50
CA VAL A 455 24.36 -28.42 38.69
C VAL A 455 24.83 -29.86 38.44
N ASP A 456 24.00 -30.69 37.80
CA ASP A 456 24.35 -32.09 37.51
C ASP A 456 25.01 -32.24 36.14
N PHE A 457 24.56 -31.49 35.14
CA PHE A 457 25.11 -31.58 33.79
C PHE A 457 26.61 -31.24 33.75
N LEU A 458 27.04 -30.21 34.50
CA LEU A 458 28.44 -29.76 34.52
C LEU A 458 29.41 -30.79 35.13
N LYS A 459 28.93 -31.73 35.96
CA LYS A 459 29.77 -32.83 36.47
C LYS A 459 30.34 -33.70 35.35
N LYS A 460 29.70 -33.72 34.17
CA LYS A 460 30.16 -34.44 32.98
C LYS A 460 31.31 -33.73 32.24
N LYS A 461 31.65 -32.49 32.64
CA LYS A 461 32.62 -31.61 31.98
C LYS A 461 32.34 -31.45 30.47
N PRO A 462 31.12 -31.04 30.09
CA PRO A 462 30.71 -30.98 28.70
C PRO A 462 31.42 -29.84 27.95
N GLN A 463 31.87 -30.12 26.73
CA GLN A 463 32.40 -29.13 25.79
C GLN A 463 31.90 -29.44 24.37
N GLY A 464 31.36 -28.45 23.68
CA GLY A 464 30.75 -28.62 22.36
C GLY A 464 31.51 -27.93 21.23
N GLU A 465 31.40 -28.49 20.03
CA GLU A 465 31.88 -27.90 18.78
C GLU A 465 30.73 -27.88 17.76
N ILE A 466 30.50 -26.74 17.10
CA ILE A 466 29.49 -26.61 16.03
C ILE A 466 30.01 -27.32 14.77
N MET A 467 29.17 -28.19 14.20
CA MET A 467 29.47 -28.91 12.95
C MET A 467 28.83 -28.23 11.73
N ASP A 468 27.59 -27.78 11.87
CA ASP A 468 26.87 -26.97 10.89
C ASP A 468 26.00 -25.94 11.61
N SER A 469 25.82 -24.77 10.97
CA SER A 469 25.11 -23.63 11.54
C SER A 469 24.36 -22.86 10.46
N TYR A 470 23.11 -22.50 10.77
CA TYR A 470 22.21 -21.71 9.93
C TYR A 470 21.70 -20.53 10.76
N VAL A 471 22.19 -19.34 10.43
CA VAL A 471 21.90 -18.11 11.18
C VAL A 471 20.71 -17.38 10.57
N THR A 472 19.89 -16.77 11.42
CA THR A 472 18.93 -15.74 11.02
C THR A 472 18.91 -14.66 12.09
N SER A 473 19.07 -13.40 11.72
CA SER A 473 19.06 -12.27 12.64
C SER A 473 17.97 -11.25 12.31
N GLY A 474 17.56 -10.52 13.33
CA GLY A 474 16.69 -9.36 13.22
C GLY A 474 17.04 -8.34 14.31
N PRO A 475 16.31 -7.21 14.39
CA PRO A 475 16.58 -6.20 15.41
C PRO A 475 16.41 -6.77 16.84
N ASN A 476 17.46 -6.70 17.67
CA ASN A 476 17.48 -7.19 19.06
C ASN A 476 17.24 -8.71 19.24
N TRP A 477 17.22 -9.51 18.18
CA TRP A 477 17.10 -10.96 18.28
C TRP A 477 17.90 -11.67 17.19
N CYS A 478 18.37 -12.87 17.46
CA CYS A 478 18.94 -13.74 16.43
C CYS A 478 18.69 -15.20 16.79
N LYS A 479 18.86 -16.09 15.82
CA LYS A 479 18.86 -17.53 16.05
C LYS A 479 19.99 -18.20 15.30
N ASP A 480 20.54 -19.23 15.92
CA ASP A 480 21.46 -20.17 15.31
C ASP A 480 20.92 -21.59 15.51
N VAL A 481 20.76 -22.31 14.41
CA VAL A 481 20.26 -23.68 14.43
C VAL A 481 21.21 -24.56 13.63
N GLY A 482 21.37 -25.82 14.02
CA GLY A 482 22.29 -26.71 13.32
C GLY A 482 22.59 -27.97 14.10
N THR A 483 23.77 -28.53 13.87
CA THR A 483 24.28 -29.68 14.61
C THR A 483 25.62 -29.41 15.28
N TYR A 484 25.85 -30.07 16.40
CA TYR A 484 27.08 -29.98 17.18
C TYR A 484 27.51 -31.36 17.69
N GLU A 485 28.76 -31.46 18.12
CA GLU A 485 29.28 -32.62 18.84
C GLU A 485 29.78 -32.19 20.22
N PHE A 486 29.28 -32.86 21.27
CA PHE A 486 29.72 -32.66 22.64
C PHE A 486 30.71 -33.75 23.05
N THR A 487 31.82 -33.35 23.67
CA THR A 487 32.73 -34.24 24.39
C THR A 487 32.50 -34.10 25.88
N MET A 488 32.25 -35.22 26.57
CA MET A 488 32.09 -35.29 28.02
C MET A 488 33.45 -35.51 28.66
N GLY A 489 34.11 -34.45 29.15
CA GLY A 489 35.47 -34.55 29.70
C GLY A 489 35.63 -35.47 30.91
N ALA A 490 34.54 -35.86 31.57
CA ALA A 490 34.57 -36.86 32.65
C ALA A 490 34.77 -38.31 32.16
N THR A 491 34.32 -38.63 30.94
CA THR A 491 34.33 -40.01 30.39
C THR A 491 35.08 -40.13 29.07
N GLY A 492 35.22 -39.04 28.31
CA GLY A 492 35.70 -39.02 26.94
C GLY A 492 34.60 -39.28 25.89
N ASP A 493 33.35 -39.49 26.32
CA ASP A 493 32.25 -39.80 25.39
C ASP A 493 31.94 -38.63 24.47
N LYS A 494 31.68 -38.93 23.20
CA LYS A 494 31.26 -37.97 22.17
C LYS A 494 29.80 -38.17 21.80
N VAL A 495 29.02 -37.09 21.81
CA VAL A 495 27.58 -37.12 21.53
C VAL A 495 27.23 -36.06 20.49
N LYS A 496 26.74 -36.51 19.33
CA LYS A 496 26.19 -35.63 18.31
C LYS A 496 24.74 -35.28 18.60
N GLY A 497 24.38 -34.04 18.34
CA GLY A 497 23.02 -33.56 18.51
C GLY A 497 22.64 -32.43 17.58
N ARG A 498 21.34 -32.13 17.55
CA ARG A 498 20.77 -30.96 16.88
C ARG A 498 20.45 -29.92 17.93
N TYR A 499 20.64 -28.66 17.56
CA TYR A 499 20.38 -27.54 18.45
C TYR A 499 19.59 -26.43 17.78
N SER A 500 18.92 -25.64 18.61
CA SER A 500 18.46 -24.31 18.25
C SER A 500 18.64 -23.36 19.42
N PHE A 501 19.46 -22.33 19.21
CA PHE A 501 19.56 -21.17 20.09
C PHE A 501 18.78 -20.01 19.48
N VAL A 502 17.91 -19.38 20.27
CA VAL A 502 17.32 -18.08 19.98
C VAL A 502 17.84 -17.13 21.05
N TYR A 503 18.43 -16.02 20.62
CA TYR A 503 18.97 -14.99 21.47
C TYR A 503 18.13 -13.72 21.36
N VAL A 504 18.03 -13.00 22.47
CA VAL A 504 17.49 -11.65 22.54
C VAL A 504 18.52 -10.74 23.20
N HIS A 505 18.49 -9.46 22.87
CA HIS A 505 19.33 -8.47 23.52
C HIS A 505 18.62 -7.92 24.76
N GLU A 506 19.08 -8.31 25.96
CA GLU A 506 18.49 -7.98 27.26
C GLU A 506 19.56 -7.38 28.17
N ASP A 507 19.26 -6.25 28.83
CA ASP A 507 20.14 -5.57 29.79
C ASP A 507 21.56 -5.27 29.26
N GLY A 508 21.69 -5.00 27.96
CA GLY A 508 22.99 -4.68 27.34
C GLY A 508 23.80 -5.89 26.86
N GLU A 509 23.26 -7.11 26.95
CA GLU A 509 23.92 -8.34 26.53
C GLU A 509 23.03 -9.21 25.65
N TRP A 510 23.64 -9.98 24.75
CA TRP A 510 22.94 -11.08 24.06
C TRP A 510 22.73 -12.25 25.03
N LYS A 511 21.47 -12.59 25.29
CA LYS A 511 21.02 -13.65 26.20
C LYS A 511 20.24 -14.72 25.44
N ILE A 512 20.33 -15.96 25.90
CA ILE A 512 19.58 -17.10 25.35
C ILE A 512 18.12 -17.00 25.82
N ALA A 513 17.20 -16.70 24.90
CA ALA A 513 15.76 -16.73 25.14
C ALA A 513 15.18 -18.14 24.96
N HIS A 514 15.72 -18.93 24.02
CA HIS A 514 15.32 -20.31 23.82
C HIS A 514 16.53 -21.16 23.45
N HIS A 515 16.70 -22.31 24.12
CA HIS A 515 17.71 -23.30 23.79
C HIS A 515 17.05 -24.67 23.74
N HIS A 516 17.05 -25.30 22.57
CA HIS A 516 16.69 -26.69 22.41
C HIS A 516 17.90 -27.52 21.96
N SER A 517 18.02 -28.71 22.56
CA SER A 517 19.11 -29.65 22.38
C SER A 517 18.52 -31.05 22.31
N SER A 518 18.86 -31.83 21.27
CA SER A 518 18.46 -33.24 21.15
C SER A 518 19.59 -34.10 20.58
N VAL A 519 19.71 -35.35 21.02
CA VAL A 519 20.61 -36.33 20.36
C VAL A 519 20.17 -36.60 18.92
N MET A 520 21.13 -37.01 18.08
CA MET A 520 20.81 -37.47 16.72
C MET A 520 19.94 -38.74 16.74
N PRO A 521 18.81 -38.78 16.03
CA PRO A 521 17.89 -39.92 16.03
C PRO A 521 18.47 -41.18 15.37
N GLU A 522 19.43 -41.04 14.46
CA GLU A 522 20.00 -42.15 13.68
C GLU A 522 20.76 -43.15 14.56
N GLY A 523 21.38 -42.69 15.66
CA GLY A 523 22.03 -43.56 16.63
C GLY A 523 21.03 -44.47 17.37
N MET A 524 19.81 -43.97 17.63
CA MET A 524 18.73 -44.77 18.23
C MET A 524 18.15 -45.77 17.25
N LEU A 525 18.01 -45.40 15.98
CA LEU A 525 17.52 -46.29 14.92
C LEU A 525 18.51 -47.42 14.64
N ALA A 526 19.82 -47.14 14.66
CA ALA A 526 20.86 -48.17 14.52
C ALA A 526 20.89 -49.15 15.71
N ALA A 527 20.70 -48.67 16.94
CA ALA A 527 20.60 -49.52 18.12
C ALA A 527 19.34 -50.39 18.12
N ALA A 528 18.19 -49.84 17.69
CA ALA A 528 16.95 -50.58 17.52
C ALA A 528 17.07 -51.68 16.45
N ALA A 529 17.68 -51.38 15.31
CA ALA A 529 17.94 -52.37 14.25
C ALA A 529 18.85 -53.51 14.73
N LYS A 530 19.88 -53.19 15.53
CA LYS A 530 20.81 -54.16 16.09
C LYS A 530 20.17 -55.04 17.18
N LEU A 531 19.25 -54.49 17.96
CA LEU A 531 18.40 -55.26 18.90
C LEU A 531 17.46 -56.20 18.16
N GLU A 532 16.90 -55.78 17.04
CA GLU A 532 16.03 -56.62 16.22
C GLU A 532 16.81 -57.78 15.55
N GLU A 533 18.07 -57.56 15.16
CA GLU A 533 18.99 -58.61 14.73
C GLU A 533 19.36 -59.57 15.86
N LEU A 534 19.73 -59.07 17.03
CA LEU A 534 20.06 -59.89 18.21
C LEU A 534 18.85 -60.69 18.72
N GLU A 535 17.63 -60.14 18.66
CA GLU A 535 16.40 -60.88 18.96
C GLU A 535 16.13 -61.98 17.95
N LYS A 536 16.40 -61.75 16.65
CA LYS A 536 16.33 -62.78 15.60
C LYS A 536 17.37 -63.88 15.81
N GLU A 537 18.58 -63.55 16.26
CA GLU A 537 19.62 -64.53 16.60
C GLU A 537 19.32 -65.30 17.91
N SER A 538 18.68 -64.65 18.90
CA SER A 538 18.32 -65.29 20.17
C SER A 538 17.17 -66.32 20.09
N ARG A 539 16.46 -66.40 18.96
CA ARG A 539 15.41 -67.41 18.73
C ARG A 539 15.93 -68.86 18.66
N PHE A 540 17.26 -69.07 18.76
CA PHE A 540 17.89 -70.40 18.75
C PHE A 540 18.70 -70.77 20.03
N GLY A 541 18.53 -70.12 21.19
CA GLY A 541 19.23 -70.53 22.44
C GLY A 541 18.66 -69.96 23.75
N PRO A 542 18.89 -70.60 24.92
CA PRO A 542 18.00 -70.46 26.08
C PRO A 542 18.16 -69.14 26.84
N LYS A 543 17.01 -68.54 27.17
CA LYS A 543 16.80 -67.32 27.98
C LYS A 543 17.64 -67.29 29.26
N LYS A 544 18.71 -66.50 29.30
CA LYS A 544 19.21 -65.84 30.53
C LYS A 544 19.86 -64.49 30.19
N LEU A 545 19.56 -63.50 31.04
CA LEU A 545 20.06 -62.12 31.09
C LEU A 545 19.44 -61.11 30.09
N VAL A 546 18.23 -60.63 30.41
CA VAL A 546 17.79 -59.28 30.02
C VAL A 546 17.21 -58.60 31.26
N THR A 547 18.08 -58.24 32.20
CA THR A 547 17.69 -57.40 33.35
C THR A 547 18.91 -56.65 33.90
N SER A 548 19.57 -55.80 33.10
CA SER A 548 20.50 -54.80 33.69
C SER A 548 20.83 -53.57 32.85
N MET A 549 20.34 -53.39 31.62
CA MET A 549 20.79 -52.26 30.77
C MET A 549 19.84 -51.07 30.62
N LEU A 550 18.67 -51.07 31.28
CA LEU A 550 17.73 -49.93 31.26
C LEU A 550 17.76 -49.06 32.53
N LYS A 551 18.79 -49.20 33.38
CA LYS A 551 19.07 -48.26 34.46
C LYS A 551 20.53 -47.84 34.43
N LYS A 552 20.89 -46.94 33.51
CA LYS A 552 22.01 -46.00 33.66
C LYS A 552 21.89 -44.87 32.66
#